data_AF-A0A2M7UI31-F1
#
_entry.id   AF-A0A2M7UI31-F1
#
_cell.length_a   1.000
_cell.length_b   1.000
_cell.length_c   1.000
_cell.angle_alpha   90.00
_cell.angle_beta   90.00
_cell.angle_gamma   90.00
#
_symmetry.space_group_name_H-M   'P 1'
#
loop_
_entity.id
_entity.type
_entity.pdbx_description
1 polymer ?
#
loop_
_entity_poly.entity_id
_entity_poly.type
_entity_poly.pdbx_seq_one_letter_code
_entity_poly.pdbx_strand_id
1 'polypeptide(L)'
;MTRPTFIKFFIISIILGILSASATSLLILNYQTPTENELIKDFYRIETAVHVSPHTIRKEMSKGEQNFILVDLRSREEYEKEHIIGAINIPAYKDPDTSAYGDKERIVMAFSKLPKDKDIIVYCYSTACMTGRKIGAMLADNGIYVKHLGIGWNEWRYYWNSWNHEHEWEKTNVENYIQSGKEAGEYNQVNSDFHEGCDINNEFGC
;
A
#
# COMPACT_ATOMS: atom_id res chain seq x y z
N MET A 1 -46.35 -40.96 29.71
CA MET A 1 -45.44 -40.96 30.88
C MET A 1 -44.01 -41.22 30.40
N THR A 2 -43.23 -40.17 30.15
CA THR A 2 -41.78 -40.32 29.93
C THR A 2 -41.13 -40.77 31.23
N ARG A 3 -40.46 -41.93 31.20
CA ARG A 3 -39.78 -42.47 32.39
C ARG A 3 -38.69 -41.48 32.84
N PRO A 4 -38.61 -41.11 34.13
CA PRO A 4 -37.68 -40.09 34.66
C PRO A 4 -36.20 -40.41 34.39
N THR A 5 -35.86 -41.66 34.08
CA THR A 5 -34.54 -42.09 33.61
C THR A 5 -34.18 -41.54 32.24
N PHE A 6 -35.11 -41.46 31.29
CA PHE A 6 -34.84 -40.96 29.93
C PHE A 6 -34.46 -39.47 29.93
N ILE A 7 -35.14 -38.67 30.75
CA ILE A 7 -34.84 -37.24 30.91
C ILE A 7 -33.44 -37.03 31.50
N LYS A 8 -33.05 -37.86 32.49
CA LYS A 8 -31.69 -37.81 33.06
C LYS A 8 -30.60 -38.15 32.05
N PHE A 9 -30.80 -39.21 31.25
CA PHE A 9 -29.84 -39.56 30.19
C PHE A 9 -29.70 -38.44 29.14
N PHE A 10 -30.82 -37.87 28.71
CA PHE A 10 -30.82 -36.77 27.74
C PHE A 10 -30.07 -35.53 28.25
N ILE A 11 -30.30 -35.14 29.50
CA ILE A 11 -29.58 -34.01 30.13
C ILE A 11 -28.07 -34.29 30.24
N ILE A 12 -27.68 -35.51 30.65
CA ILE A 12 -26.27 -35.90 30.75
C ILE A 12 -25.59 -35.85 29.37
N SER A 13 -26.25 -36.33 28.32
CA SER A 13 -25.73 -36.27 26.95
C SER A 13 -25.55 -34.83 26.46
N ILE A 14 -26.48 -33.92 26.77
CA ILE A 14 -26.34 -32.50 26.45
C ILE A 14 -25.13 -31.89 27.18
N ILE A 15 -24.98 -32.18 28.48
CA ILE A 15 -23.87 -31.67 29.28
C ILE A 15 -22.53 -32.17 28.73
N LEU A 16 -22.43 -33.46 28.41
CA LEU A 16 -21.22 -34.04 27.79
C LEU A 16 -20.93 -33.44 26.41
N GLY A 17 -21.96 -33.23 25.59
CA GLY A 17 -21.85 -32.58 24.30
C GLY A 17 -21.28 -31.16 24.43
N ILE A 18 -21.84 -30.35 25.32
CA ILE A 18 -21.36 -28.98 25.58
C ILE A 18 -19.93 -28.99 26.11
N LEU A 19 -19.60 -29.88 27.07
CA LEU A 19 -18.24 -29.98 27.61
C LEU A 19 -17.22 -30.36 26.53
N SER A 20 -17.57 -31.32 25.66
CA SER A 20 -16.69 -31.74 24.57
C SER A 20 -16.49 -30.64 23.52
N ALA A 21 -17.55 -29.92 23.14
CA ALA A 21 -17.47 -28.81 22.19
C ALA A 21 -16.65 -27.65 22.76
N SER A 22 -16.84 -27.32 24.04
CA SER A 22 -16.06 -26.28 24.74
C SER A 22 -14.58 -26.66 24.86
N ALA A 23 -14.26 -27.89 25.25
CA ALA A 23 -12.88 -28.37 25.33
C ALA A 23 -12.19 -28.37 23.95
N THR A 24 -12.90 -28.83 22.91
CA THR A 24 -12.40 -28.82 21.54
C THR A 24 -12.18 -27.39 21.05
N SER A 25 -13.10 -26.47 21.34
CA SER A 25 -12.97 -25.06 20.97
C SER A 25 -11.77 -24.39 21.65
N LEU A 26 -11.54 -24.65 22.94
CA LEU A 26 -10.38 -24.14 23.68
C LEU A 26 -9.06 -24.69 23.12
N LEU A 27 -9.01 -25.97 22.77
CA LEU A 27 -7.83 -26.59 22.16
C LEU A 27 -7.55 -26.01 20.77
N ILE A 28 -8.59 -25.81 19.95
CA ILE A 28 -8.46 -25.19 18.63
C ILE A 28 -7.98 -23.74 18.76
N LEU A 29 -8.55 -22.96 19.68
CA LEU A 29 -8.14 -21.57 19.92
C LEU A 29 -6.66 -21.49 20.33
N ASN A 30 -6.22 -22.33 21.26
CA ASN A 30 -4.81 -22.37 21.67
C ASN A 30 -3.86 -22.83 20.56
N TYR A 31 -4.33 -23.68 19.65
CA TYR A 31 -3.51 -24.14 18.52
C TYR A 31 -3.47 -23.11 17.38
N GLN A 32 -4.52 -22.31 17.22
CA GLN A 32 -4.64 -21.32 16.13
C GLN A 32 -4.07 -19.95 16.46
N THR A 33 -3.76 -19.64 17.73
CA THR A 33 -3.09 -18.37 18.07
C THR A 33 -1.68 -18.34 17.49
N PRO A 34 -1.37 -17.41 16.56
CA PRO A 34 -0.02 -17.30 16.03
C PRO A 34 0.97 -16.96 17.14
N THR A 35 2.16 -17.54 17.06
CA THR A 35 3.29 -17.17 17.92
C THR A 35 3.77 -15.76 17.59
N GLU A 36 4.49 -15.13 18.51
CA GLU A 36 5.10 -13.80 18.28
C GLU A 36 6.00 -13.80 17.04
N ASN A 37 6.79 -14.87 16.83
CA ASN A 37 7.64 -15.01 15.65
C ASN A 37 6.84 -15.11 14.34
N GLU A 38 5.66 -15.75 14.35
CA GLU A 38 4.77 -15.80 13.19
C GLU A 38 4.16 -14.43 12.90
N LEU A 39 3.76 -13.69 13.94
CA LEU A 39 3.26 -12.32 13.78
C LEU A 39 4.33 -11.39 13.20
N ILE A 40 5.58 -11.49 13.67
CA ILE A 40 6.71 -10.71 13.13
C ILE A 40 6.95 -11.05 11.66
N LYS A 41 6.94 -12.35 11.33
CA LYS A 41 7.13 -12.83 9.96
C LYS A 41 6.01 -12.34 9.03
N ASP A 42 4.77 -12.41 9.47
CA ASP A 42 3.62 -11.95 8.70
C ASP A 42 3.61 -10.43 8.58
N PHE A 43 4.02 -9.69 9.63
CA PHE A 43 4.23 -8.25 9.55
C PHE A 43 5.19 -7.89 8.42
N TYR A 44 6.39 -8.48 8.39
CA TYR A 44 7.36 -8.15 7.33
C TYR A 44 6.88 -8.56 5.94
N ARG A 45 6.17 -9.69 5.80
CA ARG A 45 5.59 -10.11 4.51
C ARG A 45 4.52 -9.15 4.00
N ILE A 46 3.62 -8.72 4.90
CA ILE A 46 2.57 -7.76 4.55
C ILE A 46 3.20 -6.40 4.23
N GLU A 47 4.13 -5.95 5.07
CA GLU A 47 4.78 -4.65 4.92
C GLU A 47 5.53 -4.56 3.59
N THR A 48 6.33 -5.58 3.25
CA THR A 48 7.11 -5.63 2.00
C THR A 48 6.27 -5.91 0.76
N ALA A 49 5.11 -6.57 0.89
CA ALA A 49 4.17 -6.73 -0.22
C ALA A 49 3.46 -5.42 -0.59
N VAL A 50 3.26 -4.53 0.39
CA VAL A 50 2.47 -3.31 0.22
C VAL A 50 3.34 -2.07 0.02
N HIS A 51 4.39 -1.87 0.80
CA HIS A 51 5.15 -0.62 0.80
C HIS A 51 6.29 -0.64 -0.21
N VAL A 52 6.47 0.48 -0.89
CA VAL A 52 7.55 0.72 -1.86
C VAL A 52 8.42 1.86 -1.38
N SER A 53 9.74 1.66 -1.44
CA SER A 53 10.72 2.67 -1.10
C SER A 53 10.72 3.82 -2.13
N PRO A 54 10.64 5.09 -1.71
CA PRO A 54 10.77 6.23 -2.62
C PRO A 54 12.15 6.33 -3.26
N HIS A 55 13.19 5.81 -2.59
CA HIS A 55 14.54 5.77 -3.14
C HIS A 55 14.62 4.84 -4.36
N THR A 56 14.05 3.63 -4.25
CA THR A 56 13.95 2.66 -5.34
C THR A 56 13.20 3.26 -6.52
N ILE A 57 12.04 3.90 -6.27
CA ILE A 57 11.26 4.56 -7.32
C ILE A 57 12.05 5.65 -8.04
N ARG A 58 12.75 6.52 -7.30
CA ARG A 58 13.60 7.54 -7.90
C ARG A 58 14.69 6.92 -8.77
N LYS A 59 15.36 5.86 -8.30
CA LYS A 59 16.40 5.15 -9.06
C LYS A 59 15.85 4.53 -10.34
N GLU A 60 14.68 3.90 -10.28
CA GLU A 60 14.01 3.32 -11.45
C GLU A 60 13.66 4.42 -12.48
N MET A 61 13.15 5.57 -12.03
CA MET A 61 12.93 6.73 -12.89
C MET A 61 14.21 7.19 -13.58
N SER A 62 15.33 7.29 -12.86
CA SER A 62 16.63 7.68 -13.45
C SER A 62 17.12 6.70 -14.52
N LYS A 63 16.76 5.42 -14.42
CA LYS A 63 17.10 4.39 -15.42
C LYS A 63 16.15 4.38 -16.62
N GLY A 64 15.08 5.19 -16.59
CA GLY A 64 14.02 5.17 -17.59
C GLY A 64 13.16 3.90 -17.55
N GLU A 65 13.19 3.17 -16.44
CA GLU A 65 12.35 1.99 -16.24
C GLU A 65 10.89 2.42 -16.02
N GLN A 66 9.96 1.75 -16.69
CA GLN A 66 8.52 2.10 -16.66
C GLN A 66 7.66 0.91 -16.21
N ASN A 67 8.15 0.12 -15.27
CA ASN A 67 7.48 -1.10 -14.80
C ASN A 67 6.38 -0.84 -13.76
N PHE A 68 6.18 0.42 -13.37
CA PHE A 68 5.17 0.84 -12.41
C PHE A 68 4.32 2.01 -12.95
N ILE A 69 3.23 2.30 -12.24
CA ILE A 69 2.38 3.47 -12.42
C ILE A 69 2.26 4.16 -11.07
N LEU A 70 2.71 5.40 -10.98
CA LEU A 70 2.46 6.22 -9.80
C LEU A 70 1.11 6.91 -9.90
N VAL A 71 0.37 6.91 -8.78
CA VAL A 71 -0.94 7.55 -8.69
C VAL A 71 -0.97 8.52 -7.51
N ASP A 72 -1.15 9.80 -7.84
CA ASP A 72 -1.40 10.86 -6.88
C ASP A 72 -2.87 10.85 -6.45
N LEU A 73 -3.11 10.62 -5.16
CA LEU A 73 -4.46 10.62 -4.58
C LEU A 73 -4.91 11.98 -4.05
N ARG A 74 -4.06 13.02 -4.09
CA ARG A 74 -4.41 14.37 -3.65
C ARG A 74 -5.46 14.99 -4.59
N SER A 75 -5.97 16.14 -4.19
CA SER A 75 -6.90 16.89 -5.02
C SER A 75 -6.29 17.22 -6.39
N ARG A 76 -7.15 17.41 -7.39
CA ARG A 76 -6.70 17.79 -8.74
C ARG A 76 -5.92 19.10 -8.73
N GLU A 77 -6.37 20.08 -7.93
CA GLU A 77 -5.70 21.38 -7.80
C GLU A 77 -4.25 21.23 -7.33
N GLU A 78 -4.02 20.39 -6.31
CA GLU A 78 -2.68 20.21 -5.75
C GLU A 78 -1.77 19.41 -6.65
N TYR A 79 -2.32 18.42 -7.36
CA TYR A 79 -1.60 17.71 -8.42
C TYR A 79 -1.20 18.68 -9.54
N GLU A 80 -2.14 19.50 -10.03
CA GLU A 80 -1.89 20.45 -11.12
C GLU A 80 -0.89 21.53 -10.73
N LYS A 81 -0.80 21.86 -9.43
CA LYS A 81 0.26 22.75 -8.91
C LYS A 81 1.64 22.10 -9.08
N GLU A 82 1.87 20.97 -8.43
CA GLU A 82 3.10 20.19 -8.53
C GLU A 82 2.82 18.74 -8.10
N HIS A 83 3.40 17.76 -8.78
CA HIS A 83 3.30 16.33 -8.48
C HIS A 83 4.60 15.60 -8.85
N ILE A 84 4.68 14.31 -8.51
CA ILE A 84 5.83 13.47 -8.87
C ILE A 84 5.80 13.22 -10.38
N ILE A 85 6.91 13.42 -11.08
CA ILE A 85 6.97 13.20 -12.52
C ILE A 85 6.57 11.77 -12.91
N GLY A 86 5.80 11.65 -13.98
CA GLY A 86 5.19 10.40 -14.46
C GLY A 86 3.99 9.90 -13.64
N ALA A 87 3.63 10.54 -12.52
CA ALA A 87 2.44 10.17 -11.77
C ALA A 87 1.17 10.64 -12.49
N ILE A 88 0.12 9.81 -12.48
CA ILE A 88 -1.22 10.22 -12.90
C ILE A 88 -2.05 10.64 -11.68
N ASN A 89 -3.09 11.44 -11.89
CA ASN A 89 -3.99 11.85 -10.80
C ASN A 89 -5.29 11.05 -10.79
N ILE A 90 -5.54 10.33 -9.69
CA ILE A 90 -6.86 9.76 -9.38
C ILE A 90 -7.27 10.31 -8.00
N PRO A 91 -7.95 11.47 -7.94
CA PRO A 91 -8.21 12.14 -6.68
C PRO A 91 -9.03 11.28 -5.71
N ALA A 92 -8.57 11.22 -4.47
CA ALA A 92 -9.35 10.79 -3.32
C ALA A 92 -9.83 11.99 -2.48
N TYR A 93 -9.66 13.20 -3.01
CA TYR A 93 -10.09 14.49 -2.47
C TYR A 93 -10.81 15.31 -3.54
N LYS A 94 -11.86 16.04 -3.16
CA LYS A 94 -12.57 16.95 -4.06
C LYS A 94 -11.78 18.26 -4.23
N ASP A 95 -11.21 18.70 -3.12
CA ASP A 95 -10.39 19.91 -2.92
C ASP A 95 -9.41 19.61 -1.76
N PRO A 96 -8.42 20.48 -1.47
CA PRO A 96 -7.40 20.22 -0.45
C PRO A 96 -7.95 19.88 0.94
N ASP A 97 -9.16 20.33 1.28
CA ASP A 97 -9.74 20.22 2.61
C ASP A 97 -10.85 19.15 2.70
N THR A 98 -11.33 18.64 1.58
CA THR A 98 -12.50 17.75 1.51
C THR A 98 -12.19 16.41 0.86
N SER A 99 -12.26 15.32 1.64
CA SER A 99 -12.09 13.97 1.11
C SER A 99 -13.22 13.55 0.16
N ALA A 100 -12.90 12.72 -0.82
CA ALA A 100 -13.80 12.12 -1.80
C ALA A 100 -13.95 10.61 -1.65
N TYR A 101 -13.73 10.05 -0.45
CA TYR A 101 -13.78 8.59 -0.22
C TYR A 101 -15.15 7.97 -0.53
N GLY A 102 -16.21 8.78 -0.45
CA GLY A 102 -17.57 8.37 -0.81
C GLY A 102 -17.77 8.15 -2.32
N ASP A 103 -16.88 8.67 -3.17
CA ASP A 103 -16.96 8.48 -4.62
C ASP A 103 -16.32 7.15 -5.05
N LYS A 104 -16.66 6.07 -4.32
CA LYS A 104 -16.04 4.75 -4.44
C LYS A 104 -16.08 4.22 -5.88
N GLU A 105 -17.24 4.31 -6.52
CA GLU A 105 -17.44 3.78 -7.89
C GLU A 105 -16.54 4.50 -8.90
N ARG A 106 -16.36 5.81 -8.76
CA ARG A 106 -15.46 6.60 -9.62
C ARG A 106 -14.01 6.15 -9.42
N ILE A 107 -13.58 6.00 -8.17
CA ILE A 107 -12.20 5.63 -7.84
C ILE A 107 -11.91 4.21 -8.35
N VAL A 108 -12.75 3.23 -7.98
CA VAL A 108 -12.61 1.83 -8.43
C VAL A 108 -12.60 1.72 -9.95
N MET A 109 -13.49 2.45 -10.65
CA MET A 109 -13.53 2.46 -12.12
C MET A 109 -12.30 3.11 -12.75
N ALA A 110 -11.72 4.14 -12.12
CA ALA A 110 -10.50 4.75 -12.63
C ALA A 110 -9.31 3.80 -12.51
N PHE A 111 -9.16 3.14 -11.36
CA PHE A 111 -8.10 2.16 -11.13
C PHE A 111 -8.26 0.89 -11.97
N SER A 112 -9.48 0.42 -12.23
CA SER A 112 -9.72 -0.79 -13.03
C SER A 112 -9.31 -0.67 -14.50
N LYS A 113 -9.15 0.56 -15.00
CA LYS A 113 -8.70 0.88 -16.36
C LYS A 113 -7.17 0.93 -16.49
N LEU A 114 -6.43 0.90 -15.38
CA LEU A 114 -4.98 0.94 -15.42
C LEU A 114 -4.42 -0.41 -15.91
N PRO A 115 -3.27 -0.40 -16.62
CA PRO A 115 -2.52 -1.59 -16.98
C PRO A 115 -2.29 -2.50 -15.76
N LYS A 116 -2.57 -3.79 -15.91
CA LYS A 116 -2.49 -4.80 -14.83
C LYS A 116 -1.16 -5.55 -14.79
N ASP A 117 -0.35 -5.36 -15.82
CA ASP A 117 1.01 -5.90 -15.97
C ASP A 117 2.07 -5.03 -15.29
N LYS A 118 1.67 -3.89 -14.71
CA LYS A 118 2.52 -2.97 -13.97
C LYS A 118 2.09 -2.87 -12.51
N ASP A 119 3.05 -2.62 -11.64
CA ASP A 119 2.75 -2.28 -10.25
C ASP A 119 2.07 -0.91 -10.18
N ILE A 120 0.90 -0.83 -9.55
CA ILE A 120 0.21 0.44 -9.30
C ILE A 120 0.58 0.91 -7.90
N ILE A 121 1.21 2.07 -7.78
CA ILE A 121 1.75 2.59 -6.53
C ILE A 121 1.08 3.92 -6.21
N VAL A 122 0.40 3.99 -5.06
CA VAL A 122 -0.34 5.20 -4.64
C VAL A 122 0.42 6.01 -3.61
N TYR A 123 0.33 7.34 -3.72
CA TYR A 123 0.82 8.28 -2.70
C TYR A 123 -0.22 9.38 -2.38
N CYS A 124 -0.01 10.05 -1.25
CA CYS A 124 -0.87 11.12 -0.73
C CYS A 124 0.02 12.29 -0.25
N TYR A 125 -0.40 13.06 0.76
CA TYR A 125 0.31 14.21 1.30
C TYR A 125 1.61 13.87 2.01
N SER A 126 1.60 12.87 2.90
CA SER A 126 2.74 12.58 3.76
C SER A 126 2.78 11.12 4.20
N THR A 127 3.85 10.71 4.86
CA THR A 127 3.95 9.39 5.53
C THR A 127 2.79 9.14 6.51
N ALA A 128 2.33 10.20 7.19
CA ALA A 128 1.21 10.14 8.13
C ALA A 128 -0.18 10.13 7.44
N CYS A 129 -0.25 10.39 6.13
CA CYS A 129 -1.52 10.34 5.41
C CYS A 129 -2.05 8.89 5.33
N MET A 130 -3.26 8.67 5.83
CA MET A 130 -3.92 7.36 5.77
C MET A 130 -4.71 7.11 4.47
N THR A 131 -4.79 8.09 3.57
CA THR A 131 -5.60 7.99 2.35
C THR A 131 -5.14 6.86 1.44
N GLY A 132 -3.82 6.73 1.20
CA GLY A 132 -3.27 5.62 0.41
C GLY A 132 -3.69 4.26 0.95
N ARG A 133 -3.60 4.09 2.28
CA ARG A 133 -4.01 2.84 2.96
C ARG A 133 -5.51 2.59 2.90
N LYS A 134 -6.34 3.62 3.09
CA LYS A 134 -7.81 3.51 3.01
C LYS A 134 -8.28 3.21 1.59
N ILE A 135 -7.72 3.87 0.59
CA ILE A 135 -8.01 3.63 -0.82
C ILE A 135 -7.50 2.25 -1.23
N GLY A 136 -6.30 1.86 -0.81
CA GLY A 136 -5.75 0.52 -1.06
C GLY A 136 -6.67 -0.59 -0.51
N ALA A 137 -7.14 -0.45 0.73
CA ALA A 137 -8.10 -1.38 1.32
C ALA A 137 -9.42 -1.43 0.52
N MET A 138 -9.98 -0.27 0.18
CA MET A 138 -11.20 -0.18 -0.64
C MET A 138 -11.02 -0.84 -2.01
N LEU A 139 -9.87 -0.64 -2.67
CA LEU A 139 -9.56 -1.26 -3.96
C LEU A 139 -9.41 -2.78 -3.82
N ALA A 140 -8.74 -3.26 -2.77
CA ALA A 140 -8.55 -4.68 -2.49
C ALA A 140 -9.88 -5.41 -2.27
N ASP A 141 -10.85 -4.78 -1.59
CA ASP A 141 -12.23 -5.29 -1.46
C ASP A 141 -12.95 -5.44 -2.81
N ASN A 142 -12.43 -4.81 -3.87
CA ASN A 142 -12.95 -4.88 -5.25
C ASN A 142 -12.00 -5.63 -6.19
N GLY A 143 -11.05 -6.40 -5.66
CA GLY A 143 -10.13 -7.22 -6.45
C GLY A 143 -9.08 -6.44 -7.23
N ILE A 144 -8.82 -5.18 -6.84
CA ILE A 144 -7.76 -4.33 -7.39
C ILE A 144 -6.69 -4.17 -6.32
N TYR A 145 -5.47 -4.59 -6.62
CA TYR A 145 -4.36 -4.53 -5.67
C TYR A 145 -3.41 -3.41 -6.07
N VAL A 146 -3.07 -2.56 -5.11
CA VAL A 146 -2.13 -1.45 -5.28
C VAL A 146 -1.10 -1.51 -4.16
N LYS A 147 0.09 -1.01 -4.44
CA LYS A 147 1.15 -0.75 -3.48
C LYS A 147 1.08 0.69 -2.98
N HIS A 148 1.77 0.99 -1.89
CA HIS A 148 1.83 2.29 -1.26
C HIS A 148 3.27 2.82 -1.28
N LEU A 149 3.47 4.03 -1.79
CA LEU A 149 4.75 4.71 -1.62
C LEU A 149 4.95 5.01 -0.12
N GLY A 150 6.10 4.65 0.44
CA GLY A 150 6.36 4.77 1.88
C GLY A 150 6.33 6.21 2.42
N ILE A 151 6.30 7.21 1.53
CA ILE A 151 6.18 8.63 1.84
C ILE A 151 5.08 9.28 1.00
N GLY A 152 4.75 10.53 1.31
CA GLY A 152 3.86 11.33 0.47
C GLY A 152 4.58 12.45 -0.27
N TRP A 153 3.78 13.31 -0.89
CA TRP A 153 4.22 14.49 -1.62
C TRP A 153 5.12 15.41 -0.80
N ASN A 154 4.80 15.62 0.49
CA ASN A 154 5.53 16.55 1.35
C ASN A 154 6.98 16.10 1.54
N GLU A 155 7.21 14.82 1.83
CA GLU A 155 8.58 14.31 1.96
C GLU A 155 9.27 14.22 0.61
N TRP A 156 8.54 13.88 -0.46
CA TRP A 156 9.11 13.88 -1.81
C TRP A 156 9.64 15.27 -2.18
N ARG A 157 8.80 16.30 -2.02
CA ARG A 157 9.06 17.68 -2.49
C ARG A 157 9.97 18.48 -1.57
N TYR A 158 9.76 18.40 -0.26
CA TYR A 158 10.37 19.33 0.71
C TYR A 158 11.39 18.68 1.64
N TYR A 159 11.31 17.35 1.86
CA TYR A 159 12.19 16.62 2.76
C TYR A 159 12.96 15.51 2.05
N TRP A 160 13.37 15.75 0.80
CA TRP A 160 13.94 14.71 -0.06
C TRP A 160 15.20 14.03 0.50
N ASN A 161 16.01 14.77 1.29
CA ASN A 161 17.17 14.23 1.98
C ASN A 161 16.83 13.13 3.01
N SER A 162 15.61 13.11 3.54
CA SER A 162 15.20 12.16 4.60
C SER A 162 15.02 10.72 4.12
N TRP A 163 14.89 10.52 2.82
CA TRP A 163 14.69 9.19 2.20
C TRP A 163 15.73 8.87 1.11
N ASN A 164 16.74 9.74 0.94
CA ASN A 164 17.91 9.46 0.10
C ASN A 164 19.17 9.29 0.95
N HIS A 165 20.14 8.55 0.44
CA HIS A 165 21.42 8.39 1.13
C HIS A 165 22.25 9.68 1.04
N GLU A 166 22.99 9.98 2.11
CA GLU A 166 23.78 11.21 2.25
C GLU A 166 24.72 11.49 1.07
N HIS A 167 25.37 10.45 0.55
CA HIS A 167 26.31 10.56 -0.58
C HIS A 167 25.65 10.91 -1.93
N GLU A 168 24.31 10.96 -1.99
CA GLU A 168 23.53 11.31 -3.18
C GLU A 168 22.97 12.73 -3.13
N TRP A 169 23.03 13.40 -1.98
CA TRP A 169 22.41 14.72 -1.78
C TRP A 169 22.98 15.81 -2.68
N GLU A 170 24.27 15.73 -3.03
CA GLU A 170 24.92 16.69 -3.94
C GLU A 170 24.80 16.30 -5.42
N LYS A 171 24.44 15.04 -5.70
CA LYS A 171 24.41 14.46 -7.06
C LYS A 171 23.02 14.43 -7.66
N THR A 172 22.00 14.50 -6.82
CA THR A 172 20.60 14.36 -7.20
C THR A 172 19.90 15.69 -6.96
N ASN A 173 19.10 16.13 -7.93
CA ASN A 173 18.20 17.27 -7.75
C ASN A 173 16.76 16.77 -7.77
N VAL A 174 16.03 16.99 -6.67
CA VAL A 174 14.63 16.61 -6.55
C VAL A 174 13.73 17.30 -7.58
N GLU A 175 14.08 18.50 -8.02
CA GLU A 175 13.34 19.27 -9.03
C GLU A 175 13.29 18.53 -10.38
N ASN A 176 14.23 17.63 -10.66
CA ASN A 176 14.22 16.79 -11.86
C ASN A 176 13.14 15.70 -11.81
N TYR A 177 12.50 15.48 -10.65
CA TYR A 177 11.47 14.47 -10.43
C TYR A 177 10.11 15.07 -10.06
N ILE A 178 9.91 16.34 -10.40
CA ILE A 178 8.70 17.11 -10.13
C ILE A 178 8.13 17.61 -11.46
N GLN A 179 6.81 17.58 -11.57
CA GLN A 179 6.07 18.08 -12.72
C GLN A 179 4.95 19.01 -12.24
N SER A 180 4.65 20.05 -13.03
CA SER A 180 3.47 20.92 -12.83
C SER A 180 2.50 20.77 -14.01
N GLY A 181 1.24 21.08 -13.78
CA GLY A 181 0.19 21.03 -14.79
C GLY A 181 -0.57 19.70 -14.79
N LYS A 182 -1.36 19.50 -15.85
CA LYS A 182 -2.34 18.41 -15.94
C LYS A 182 -1.77 17.08 -16.37
N GLU A 183 -0.66 17.12 -17.09
CA GLU A 183 -0.02 15.94 -17.65
C GLU A 183 0.92 15.33 -16.62
N ALA A 184 1.09 14.00 -16.68
CA ALA A 184 2.00 13.27 -15.79
C ALA A 184 3.47 13.70 -15.94
N GLY A 185 3.85 14.19 -17.12
CA GLY A 185 5.24 14.41 -17.49
C GLY A 185 5.95 13.11 -17.90
N GLU A 186 7.11 13.24 -18.53
CA GLU A 186 7.93 12.11 -18.97
C GLU A 186 9.27 12.12 -18.25
N TYR A 187 9.81 10.94 -17.94
CA TYR A 187 11.11 10.75 -17.27
C TYR A 187 12.33 11.24 -18.09
N ASN A 188 12.09 11.82 -19.26
CA ASN A 188 13.10 12.27 -20.21
C ASN A 188 13.79 13.55 -19.70
N GLN A 189 14.73 13.42 -18.74
CA GLN A 189 15.86 14.35 -18.47
C GLN A 189 16.55 14.18 -17.10
N VAL A 190 16.49 13.02 -16.44
CA VAL A 190 17.36 12.82 -15.28
C VAL A 190 18.75 12.41 -15.76
N ASN A 191 19.71 13.34 -15.72
CA ASN A 191 21.11 13.13 -16.14
C ASN A 191 21.63 11.75 -15.70
N SER A 192 21.99 10.93 -16.68
CA SER A 192 22.33 9.51 -16.56
C SER A 192 23.73 9.26 -15.98
N ASP A 193 24.23 10.13 -15.11
CA ASP A 193 25.57 9.96 -14.51
C ASP A 193 25.60 8.87 -13.42
N PHE A 194 24.50 8.15 -13.21
CA PHE A 194 24.40 7.01 -12.29
C PHE A 194 24.79 5.70 -12.96
N HIS A 195 26.07 5.57 -13.34
CA HIS A 195 26.68 4.28 -13.63
C HIS A 195 27.20 3.66 -12.32
N GLU A 196 26.33 2.95 -11.60
CA GLU A 196 26.59 1.67 -10.91
C GLU A 196 25.53 1.38 -9.82
N GLY A 197 24.96 0.18 -9.89
CA GLY A 197 24.56 -0.59 -8.70
C GLY A 197 23.07 -0.59 -8.35
N CYS A 198 22.34 -1.60 -8.82
CA CYS A 198 21.88 -2.77 -8.05
C CYS A 198 20.91 -3.57 -8.95
N ASP A 199 21.13 -4.89 -9.09
CA ASP A 199 20.23 -5.77 -9.85
C ASP A 199 19.06 -6.18 -8.94
N ILE A 200 17.90 -5.59 -9.22
CA ILE A 200 16.67 -5.71 -8.42
C ILE A 200 15.81 -6.92 -8.81
N ASN A 201 16.26 -7.76 -9.76
CA ASN A 201 15.61 -9.06 -9.97
C ASN A 201 15.83 -10.04 -8.81
N ASN A 202 16.52 -9.61 -7.76
CA ASN A 202 16.70 -10.35 -6.52
C ASN A 202 15.79 -9.78 -5.42
N GLU A 203 15.21 -10.67 -4.60
CA GLU A 203 14.22 -10.39 -3.53
C GLU A 203 14.70 -9.36 -2.46
N PHE A 204 15.96 -8.92 -2.56
CA PHE A 204 16.64 -8.00 -1.66
C PHE A 204 17.41 -6.89 -2.40
N GLY A 205 16.99 -6.53 -3.62
CA GLY A 205 17.60 -5.42 -4.37
C GLY A 205 17.53 -4.08 -3.62
N CYS A 206 18.58 -3.29 -3.76
CA CYS A 206 18.67 -1.91 -3.29
C CYS A 206 17.51 -1.07 -3.89
#